data_AF-A0A358SN92-F1
#
_entry.id   AF-A0A358SN92-F1
#
_cell.length_a   1.000
_cell.length_b   1.000
_cell.length_c   1.000
_cell.angle_alpha   90.00
_cell.angle_beta   90.00
_cell.angle_gamma   90.00
#
_symmetry.space_group_name_H-M   'P 1'
#
loop_
_entity.id
_entity.type
_entity.pdbx_description
1 polymer ?
#
loop_
_entity_poly.entity_id
_entity_poly.type
_entity_poly.pdbx_seq_one_letter_code
_entity_poly.pdbx_strand_id
1 'polypeptide(L)'
;MVTGTGPLAGARSVPRYSLPLEGVTQLHADIGWLLGGLAIGLVFALRLSSAPQRAMRLGWVLLALIGTQGVIGYAQYFSGLPAGLVWVHVAGSTAIWVTALLLPYALRERVPDLAEDGRPVVPLSADVSAR
;
A
#
# COMPACT_ATOMS: atom_id res chain seq x y z
N MET A 1 8.40 6.51 14.90
CA MET A 1 7.96 6.53 16.31
C MET A 1 8.64 5.42 17.12
N VAL A 2 8.35 4.13 16.89
CA VAL A 2 8.93 3.00 17.65
C VAL A 2 10.45 2.88 17.53
N THR A 3 11.02 3.13 16.35
CA THR A 3 12.48 3.08 16.14
C THR A 3 13.22 4.21 16.84
N GLY A 4 12.60 5.39 17.00
CA GLY A 4 13.20 6.55 17.68
C GLY A 4 13.16 6.49 19.21
N THR A 5 12.32 5.63 19.78
CA THR A 5 12.27 5.29 21.21
C THR A 5 13.13 4.06 21.55
N GLY A 6 13.47 3.24 20.55
CA GLY A 6 14.17 1.97 20.72
C GLY A 6 15.72 2.05 20.70
N PRO A 7 16.40 0.91 20.87
CA PRO A 7 17.88 0.84 20.91
C PRO A 7 18.54 1.22 19.57
N LEU A 8 17.79 1.19 18.47
CA LEU A 8 18.24 1.51 17.12
C LEU A 8 17.90 2.95 16.67
N ALA A 9 17.61 3.86 17.62
CA ALA A 9 17.21 5.25 17.36
C ALA A 9 18.31 6.18 16.78
N GLY A 10 19.40 5.62 16.23
CA GLY A 10 20.56 6.37 15.76
C GLY A 10 21.76 6.30 16.72
N ALA A 11 22.68 7.26 16.63
CA ALA A 11 23.90 7.27 17.44
C ALA A 11 23.60 7.46 18.94
N ARG A 12 24.48 6.94 19.81
CA ARG A 12 24.30 7.00 21.27
C ARG A 12 24.11 8.41 21.85
N SER A 13 24.61 9.43 21.15
CA SER A 13 24.52 10.84 21.54
C SER A 13 23.22 11.53 21.13
N VAL A 14 22.34 10.86 20.37
CA VAL A 14 21.09 11.45 19.89
C VAL A 14 20.02 11.31 20.98
N PRO A 15 19.31 12.41 21.35
CA PRO A 15 18.20 12.33 22.28
C PRO A 15 17.14 11.34 21.81
N ARG A 16 16.79 10.37 22.65
CA ARG A 16 15.65 9.48 22.42
C ARG A 16 14.37 10.17 22.85
N TYR A 17 13.26 9.87 22.20
CA TYR A 17 11.96 10.33 22.67
C TYR A 17 11.69 9.76 24.08
N SER A 18 11.25 10.61 25.01
CA SER A 18 10.91 10.24 26.39
C SER A 18 9.52 9.58 26.49
N LEU A 19 9.18 8.73 25.53
CA LEU A 19 7.92 8.00 25.49
C LEU A 19 8.14 6.55 25.96
N PRO A 20 7.18 5.95 26.69
CA PRO A 20 7.27 4.56 27.08
C PRO A 20 7.27 3.67 25.83
N LEU A 21 8.33 2.86 25.68
CA LEU A 21 8.52 1.99 24.51
C LEU A 21 7.33 1.04 24.32
N GLU A 22 6.83 0.47 25.40
CA GLU A 22 5.66 -0.43 25.40
C GLU A 22 4.43 0.28 24.84
N GLY A 23 4.08 1.46 25.35
CA GLY A 23 2.91 2.22 24.89
C GLY A 23 3.01 2.62 23.41
N VAL A 24 4.20 3.05 22.95
CA VAL A 24 4.42 3.40 21.54
C VAL A 24 4.38 2.16 20.64
N THR A 25 4.89 1.03 21.12
CA THR A 25 4.83 -0.24 20.38
C THR A 25 3.40 -0.77 20.30
N GLN A 26 2.62 -0.66 21.38
CA GLN A 26 1.22 -1.02 21.39
C GLN A 26 0.41 -0.15 20.42
N LEU A 27 0.56 1.18 20.48
CA LEU A 27 -0.11 2.08 19.53
C LEU A 27 0.24 1.75 18.07
N HIS A 28 1.49 1.38 17.81
CA HIS A 28 1.91 0.95 16.48
C HIS A 28 1.24 -0.36 16.05
N ALA A 29 1.13 -1.33 16.96
CA ALA A 29 0.39 -2.57 16.72
C ALA A 29 -1.10 -2.30 16.45
N ASP A 30 -1.72 -1.37 17.19
CA ASP A 30 -3.12 -0.98 17.00
C ASP A 30 -3.35 -0.39 15.59
N ILE A 31 -2.43 0.47 15.12
CA ILE A 31 -2.45 0.98 13.74
C ILE A 31 -2.29 -0.16 12.73
N GLY A 32 -1.40 -1.12 13.01
CA GLY A 32 -1.21 -2.31 12.17
C GLY A 32 -2.49 -3.15 12.06
N TRP A 33 -3.19 -3.38 13.17
CA TRP A 33 -4.48 -4.07 13.20
C TRP A 33 -5.57 -3.31 12.44
N LEU A 34 -5.64 -1.98 12.63
CA LEU A 34 -6.57 -1.13 11.87
C LEU A 34 -6.28 -1.21 10.36
N LEU A 35 -5.01 -1.14 9.96
CA LEU A 35 -4.61 -1.28 8.57
C LEU A 35 -4.96 -2.66 8.00
N GLY A 36 -4.80 -3.73 8.79
CA GLY A 36 -5.25 -5.07 8.44
C GLY A 36 -6.77 -5.15 8.21
N GLY A 37 -7.55 -4.57 9.12
CA GLY A 37 -9.01 -4.46 8.97
C GLY A 37 -9.42 -3.67 7.72
N LEU A 38 -8.76 -2.54 7.45
CA LEU A 38 -8.98 -1.75 6.24
C LEU A 38 -8.59 -2.51 4.97
N ALA A 39 -7.50 -3.28 4.98
CA ALA A 39 -7.09 -4.09 3.84
C ALA A 39 -8.10 -5.23 3.55
N ILE A 40 -8.65 -5.85 4.59
CA ILE A 40 -9.76 -6.81 4.45
C ILE A 40 -10.98 -6.11 3.83
N GLY A 41 -11.39 -4.97 4.38
CA GLY A 41 -12.49 -4.17 3.85
C GLY A 41 -12.27 -3.75 2.39
N LEU A 42 -11.05 -3.38 2.03
CA LEU A 42 -10.64 -3.05 0.66
C LEU A 42 -10.81 -4.24 -0.28
N VAL A 43 -10.36 -5.44 0.09
CA VAL A 43 -10.54 -6.65 -0.72
C VAL A 43 -12.04 -6.94 -0.95
N PHE A 44 -12.87 -6.79 0.09
CA PHE A 44 -14.32 -6.90 -0.06
C PHE A 44 -14.90 -5.83 -0.99
N ALA A 45 -14.48 -4.58 -0.83
CA ALA A 45 -14.94 -3.48 -1.68
C ALA A 45 -14.57 -3.70 -3.16
N LEU A 46 -13.33 -4.13 -3.45
CA LEU A 46 -12.88 -4.49 -4.79
C LEU A 46 -13.70 -5.65 -5.38
N ARG A 47 -14.11 -6.61 -4.55
CA ARG A 47 -14.88 -7.77 -4.99
C ARG A 47 -16.31 -7.38 -5.30
N LEU A 48 -16.91 -6.56 -4.45
CA LEU A 48 -18.30 -6.14 -4.60
C LEU A 48 -18.48 -5.12 -5.75
N SER A 49 -17.45 -4.33 -6.05
CA SER A 49 -17.44 -3.39 -7.18
C SER A 49 -17.04 -4.02 -8.52
N SER A 50 -16.77 -5.33 -8.57
CA SER A 50 -16.26 -6.01 -9.77
C SER A 50 -15.00 -5.35 -10.36
N ALA A 51 -14.08 -4.94 -9.48
CA ALA A 51 -12.87 -4.24 -9.87
C ALA A 51 -12.00 -5.06 -10.84
N PRO A 52 -11.14 -4.41 -11.66
CA PRO A 52 -10.23 -5.09 -12.56
C PRO A 52 -9.40 -6.18 -11.86
N GLN A 53 -9.15 -7.30 -12.53
CA GLN A 53 -8.40 -8.44 -11.96
C GLN A 53 -7.03 -8.02 -11.39
N ARG A 54 -6.37 -7.03 -12.01
CA ARG A 54 -5.10 -6.47 -11.52
C ARG A 54 -5.26 -5.80 -10.15
N ALA A 55 -6.33 -5.02 -9.94
CA ALA A 55 -6.61 -4.38 -8.66
C ALA A 55 -6.93 -5.43 -7.59
N MET A 56 -7.72 -6.46 -7.94
CA MET A 56 -8.01 -7.59 -7.06
C MET A 56 -6.73 -8.31 -6.60
N ARG A 57 -5.82 -8.62 -7.53
CA ARG A 57 -4.54 -9.25 -7.22
C ARG A 57 -3.69 -8.39 -6.28
N LEU A 58 -3.61 -7.08 -6.53
CA LEU A 58 -2.87 -6.17 -5.65
C LEU A 58 -3.51 -6.06 -4.27
N GLY A 59 -4.85 -6.12 -4.17
CA GLY A 59 -5.56 -6.15 -2.89
C GLY A 59 -5.17 -7.37 -2.03
N TRP A 60 -5.14 -8.56 -2.64
CA TRP A 60 -4.69 -9.78 -1.95
C TRP A 60 -3.21 -9.73 -1.58
N VAL A 61 -2.34 -9.23 -2.46
CA VAL A 61 -0.92 -9.04 -2.16
C VAL A 61 -0.73 -8.08 -0.99
N LEU A 62 -1.46 -6.96 -0.97
CA LEU A 62 -1.41 -5.99 0.12
C LEU A 62 -1.83 -6.62 1.45
N LEU A 63 -2.93 -7.37 1.46
CA LEU A 63 -3.40 -8.08 2.66
C LEU A 63 -2.38 -9.10 3.16
N ALA A 64 -1.79 -9.90 2.26
CA ALA A 64 -0.77 -10.88 2.60
C ALA A 64 0.51 -10.22 3.16
N LEU A 65 0.95 -9.10 2.57
CA LEU A 65 2.10 -8.34 3.05
C LEU A 65 1.85 -7.77 4.45
N ILE A 66 0.67 -7.18 4.70
CA ILE A 66 0.30 -6.66 6.03
C ILE A 66 0.28 -7.78 7.06
N GLY A 67 -0.35 -8.92 6.75
CA GLY A 67 -0.39 -10.07 7.66
C GLY A 67 1.01 -10.61 7.98
N THR A 68 1.85 -10.77 6.96
CA THR A 68 3.24 -11.22 7.12
C THR A 68 4.05 -10.23 7.96
N GLN A 69 3.88 -8.93 7.72
CA GLN A 69 4.53 -7.87 8.49
C GLN A 69 4.08 -7.84 9.95
N GLY A 70 2.80 -8.11 10.23
CA GLY A 70 2.29 -8.29 11.59
C GLY A 70 3.05 -9.39 12.34
N VAL A 71 3.20 -10.57 11.71
CA VAL A 71 3.96 -11.69 12.28
C VAL A 71 5.42 -11.30 12.54
N ILE A 72 6.07 -10.67 11.57
CA ILE A 72 7.47 -10.20 11.71
C ILE A 72 7.58 -9.17 12.85
N GLY A 73 6.62 -8.26 12.98
CA GLY A 73 6.60 -7.23 14.02
C GLY A 73 6.48 -7.84 15.42
N TYR A 74 5.59 -8.80 15.62
CA TYR A 74 5.48 -9.53 16.89
C TYR A 74 6.75 -10.33 17.19
N ALA A 75 7.30 -11.05 16.20
CA ALA A 75 8.55 -11.76 16.37
C ALA A 75 9.70 -10.81 16.78
N GLN A 76 9.77 -9.62 16.17
CA GLN A 76 10.74 -8.58 16.51
C GLN A 76 10.58 -8.06 17.94
N TYR A 77 9.34 -7.83 18.39
CA TYR A 77 9.07 -7.38 19.75
C TYR A 77 9.52 -8.42 20.78
N PHE A 78 9.07 -9.67 20.64
CA PHE A 78 9.36 -10.73 21.61
C PHE A 78 10.82 -11.20 21.60
N SER A 79 11.55 -11.01 20.50
CA SER A 79 12.98 -11.30 20.41
C SER A 79 13.89 -10.16 20.87
N GLY A 80 13.33 -9.06 21.40
CA GLY A 80 14.11 -7.95 21.94
C GLY A 80 14.70 -7.02 20.88
N LEU A 81 14.02 -6.86 19.74
CA LEU A 81 14.38 -5.93 18.66
C LEU A 81 15.73 -6.25 17.96
N PRO A 82 15.98 -7.49 17.49
CA PRO A 82 17.22 -7.82 16.80
C PRO A 82 17.33 -7.04 15.48
N ALA A 83 18.49 -6.43 15.24
CA ALA A 83 18.70 -5.49 14.13
C ALA A 83 18.34 -6.09 12.76
N GLY A 84 18.66 -7.36 12.50
CA GLY A 84 18.33 -8.02 11.23
C GLY A 84 16.82 -8.08 10.97
N LEU A 85 16.03 -8.40 11.99
CA LEU A 85 14.58 -8.50 11.86
C LEU A 85 13.93 -7.12 11.70
N VAL A 86 14.52 -6.09 12.33
CA VAL A 86 14.14 -4.69 12.13
C VAL A 86 14.31 -4.26 10.68
N TRP A 87 15.43 -4.60 10.04
CA TRP A 87 15.65 -4.29 8.62
C TRP A 87 14.65 -5.00 7.71
N VAL A 88 14.36 -6.27 7.99
CA VAL A 88 13.34 -7.04 7.25
C VAL A 88 11.96 -6.36 7.41
N HIS A 89 11.59 -5.99 8.63
CA HIS A 89 10.31 -5.34 8.91
C HIS A 89 10.20 -3.97 8.22
N VAL A 90 11.26 -3.17 8.21
CA VAL A 90 11.28 -1.87 7.50
C VAL A 90 11.19 -2.06 5.99
N ALA A 91 11.96 -3.00 5.41
CA ALA A 91 11.94 -3.28 3.98
C ALA A 91 10.57 -3.81 3.51
N GLY A 92 9.95 -4.71 4.28
CA GLY A 92 8.60 -5.19 4.00
C GLY A 92 7.54 -4.09 4.12
N SER A 93 7.73 -3.13 5.02
CA SER A 93 6.87 -1.94 5.11
C SER A 93 6.96 -1.07 3.83
N THR A 94 8.14 -0.98 3.20
CA THR A 94 8.27 -0.32 1.89
C THR A 94 7.52 -1.07 0.80
N ALA A 95 7.52 -2.41 0.81
CA ALA A 95 6.74 -3.20 -0.16
C ALA A 95 5.22 -3.02 0.01
N ILE A 96 4.73 -2.89 1.25
CA ILE A 96 3.33 -2.51 1.55
C ILE A 96 3.02 -1.16 0.89
N TRP A 97 3.86 -0.15 1.10
CA TRP A 97 3.68 1.18 0.53
C TRP A 97 3.62 1.16 -0.99
N VAL A 98 4.57 0.48 -1.64
CA VAL A 98 4.58 0.34 -3.11
C VAL A 98 3.29 -0.32 -3.59
N THR A 99 2.86 -1.40 -2.96
CA THR A 99 1.64 -2.12 -3.35
C THR A 99 0.39 -1.25 -3.17
N ALA A 100 0.31 -0.52 -2.07
CA ALA A 100 -0.79 0.43 -1.81
C ALA A 100 -0.83 1.55 -2.85
N LEU A 101 0.33 2.12 -3.21
CA LEU A 101 0.44 3.16 -4.24
C LEU A 101 0.11 2.65 -5.64
N LEU A 102 0.36 1.37 -5.94
CA LEU A 102 0.01 0.77 -7.24
C LEU A 102 -1.51 0.53 -7.41
N LEU A 103 -2.25 0.44 -6.31
CA LEU A 103 -3.66 0.06 -6.31
C LEU A 103 -4.56 1.06 -7.07
N PRO A 104 -4.46 2.39 -6.85
CA PRO A 104 -5.22 3.37 -7.62
C PRO A 104 -4.90 3.33 -9.12
N TYR A 105 -3.65 3.07 -9.51
CA TYR A 105 -3.29 2.94 -10.94
C TYR A 105 -3.89 1.69 -11.57
N ALA A 106 -4.10 0.61 -10.80
CA ALA A 106 -4.76 -0.59 -11.29
C ALA A 106 -6.28 -0.44 -11.42
N LEU A 107 -6.86 0.59 -10.79
CA LEU A 107 -8.28 0.95 -10.93
C LEU A 107 -8.53 1.93 -12.08
N ARG A 108 -7.49 2.55 -12.65
CA ARG A 108 -7.64 3.48 -13.78
C ARG A 108 -7.78 2.70 -15.09
N GLU A 109 -8.81 3.06 -15.86
CA GLU A 109 -8.90 2.68 -17.27
C GLU A 109 -7.83 3.43 -18.07
N ARG A 110 -7.13 2.72 -18.96
CA ARG A 110 -6.30 3.38 -19.97
C ARG A 110 -7.23 3.70 -21.14
N VAL A 111 -7.53 4.98 -21.34
CA VAL A 111 -8.12 5.44 -22.60
C VAL A 111 -7.03 5.19 -23.67
N PRO A 112 -7.26 4.31 -24.66
CA PRO A 112 -6.34 4.17 -25.78
C PRO A 112 -6.20 5.53 -26.45
N ASP A 113 -4.99 5.91 -26.82
CA ASP A 113 -4.75 7.19 -27.49
C ASP A 113 -5.54 7.18 -28.81
N LEU A 114 -6.67 7.88 -28.86
CA LEU A 114 -7.47 8.04 -30.08
C LEU A 114 -6.70 8.82 -31.16
N ALA A 115 -5.49 9.30 -30.84
CA ALA A 115 -4.59 10.03 -31.73
C ALA A 115 -3.67 9.13 -32.59
N GLU A 116 -3.63 7.81 -32.36
CA GLU A 116 -2.86 6.85 -33.18
C GLU A 116 -3.70 6.20 -34.29
N ASP A 117 -4.86 6.74 -34.61
CA ASP A 117 -5.52 6.44 -35.87
C ASP A 117 -5.46 7.72 -36.69
N GLY A 118 -4.36 7.90 -37.44
CA GLY A 118 -4.11 9.04 -38.33
C GLY A 118 -5.13 9.20 -39.47
N ARG A 119 -6.35 8.70 -39.29
CA ARG A 119 -7.51 8.99 -40.10
C ARG A 119 -7.89 10.45 -39.87
N PRO A 120 -7.88 11.30 -40.92
CA PRO A 120 -8.41 12.64 -40.81
C PRO A 120 -9.83 12.56 -40.25
N VAL A 121 -10.12 13.35 -39.21
CA VAL A 121 -11.49 13.62 -38.79
C VAL A 121 -12.14 14.40 -39.94
N VAL A 122 -12.74 13.66 -40.88
CA VAL A 122 -13.55 14.26 -41.94
C VAL A 122 -14.75 14.88 -41.25
N PRO A 123 -14.94 16.22 -41.30
CA PRO A 123 -16.16 16.83 -40.81
C PRO A 123 -17.32 16.20 -41.57
N LEU A 124 -18.37 15.78 -40.86
CA LEU A 124 -19.66 15.49 -41.48
C LEU A 124 -20.26 16.80 -42.02
N SER A 125 -19.68 17.36 -43.08
CA SER A 125 -20.30 18.41 -43.85
C SER A 125 -21.33 17.76 -44.75
N ALA A 126 -22.60 17.99 -44.38
CA ALA A 126 -23.81 17.90 -45.17
C ALA A 126 -23.61 17.66 -46.67
N ASP A 127 -24.05 16.49 -47.15
CA ASP A 127 -24.78 16.42 -48.42
C ASP A 127 -25.61 15.14 -48.52
N VAL A 128 -26.90 15.22 -48.19
CA VAL A 128 -27.96 14.49 -48.90
C VAL A 128 -29.18 15.41 -48.95
N SER A 129 -29.09 16.46 -49.76
CA SER A 129 -30.23 16.97 -50.50
C SER A 129 -30.21 16.32 -51.88
N ALA A 130 -30.82 15.14 -52.03
CA ALA A 130 -31.39 14.67 -53.31
C ALA A 130 -32.06 13.30 -53.15
N ARG A 131 -33.38 13.30 -52.94
CA ARG A 131 -34.43 12.65 -53.75
C ARG A 131 -35.68 12.36 -52.94
#